data_AF-A0A6G0WM42-F1
#
_entry.id   AF-A0A6G0WM42-F1
#
_cell.length_a   1.000
_cell.length_b   1.000
_cell.length_c   1.000
_cell.angle_alpha   90.00
_cell.angle_beta   90.00
_cell.angle_gamma   90.00
#
_symmetry.space_group_name_H-M   'P 1'
#
loop_
_entity.id
_entity.type
_entity.pdbx_description
1 polymer ?
#
loop_
_entity_poly.entity_id
_entity_poly.type
_entity_poly.pdbx_seq_one_letter_code
_entity_poly.pdbx_strand_id
1 'polypeptide(L)'
;MADRAAAPVPPLQPLSRQPMWILVAIIAVMGLGFIALNVESDFVVRSSSVAHHQDAKNTTVQIVYVDKPIEKIVEKAAVDIQKVYQSDAYDNTYVHIVYSTSCDQPNRHFLSAALQISASKVGQRGPITEIVSGCNEEGVVRVSSEPTFYYDFHRHFTPSYNRHPEPGVKDDYTPYNKPYSLKNFLHTAKEPAGARGNMPIALIDVDFFFFQPLRVNLGRNVTKYYHGKIQDRDILDTVEDGYALAGDWTAYYGGGWFDTANKDKKDIICKGKPCMNVTQEEGREFYAGSGPPYILTKNDWLRMIDDYGKFVVEGRKLNTDWMIEMYGYGLAAGNHKIKHTLLSNLGPTWPKVEKNSWNFLEESTPNPCDDTTLDIVMPKDPPVMIHYCQKYGYLDAQDQGWHFYKYHIPYDILKCDAMILQLPPPTQWTDIPALNLTGSALRGKRHEVWAECTLGKIMNQAFLTTKERLCPLGYNTHQGIPMNEPHKRDTALPGGVPKVKTRL
;
A
#
# COMPACT_ATOMS: atom_id res chain seq x y z
N MET A 1 -1.10 67.19 -16.23
CA MET A 1 -1.75 68.14 -15.31
C MET A 1 -2.69 67.36 -14.41
N ALA A 2 -2.23 67.05 -13.20
CA ALA A 2 -3.02 66.69 -12.02
C ALA A 2 -2.02 66.54 -10.87
N ASP A 3 -1.88 67.61 -10.08
CA ASP A 3 -1.03 67.67 -8.89
C ASP A 3 -1.53 66.69 -7.81
N ARG A 4 -0.62 65.86 -7.28
CA ARG A 4 -0.84 65.13 -6.02
C ARG A 4 0.14 65.66 -4.99
N ALA A 5 -0.39 66.40 -4.03
CA ALA A 5 0.31 66.90 -2.86
C ALA A 5 0.78 65.74 -1.96
N ALA A 6 2.00 65.86 -1.44
CA ALA A 6 2.59 64.92 -0.49
C ALA A 6 2.01 65.10 0.92
N ALA A 7 1.77 63.98 1.62
CA ALA A 7 1.30 63.95 3.00
C ALA A 7 2.47 64.19 4.00
N PRO A 8 2.21 64.76 5.19
CA PRO A 8 3.24 65.10 6.17
C PRO A 8 3.79 63.87 6.90
N VAL A 9 5.10 63.88 7.15
CA VAL A 9 5.85 62.86 7.89
C VAL A 9 5.58 63.00 9.40
N PRO A 10 5.25 61.93 10.14
CA PRO A 10 5.03 62.00 11.58
C PRO A 10 6.36 62.10 12.35
N PRO A 11 6.36 62.70 13.56
CA PRO A 11 7.57 62.90 14.34
C PRO A 11 8.10 61.57 14.91
N LEU A 12 9.42 61.42 14.87
CA LEU A 12 10.17 60.31 15.48
C LEU A 12 9.88 60.23 16.99
N GLN A 13 9.35 59.11 17.44
CA GLN A 13 9.21 58.80 18.87
C GLN A 13 10.58 58.44 19.48
N PRO A 14 10.86 58.86 20.72
CA PRO A 14 12.11 58.53 21.39
C PRO A 14 12.17 57.04 21.75
N LEU A 15 13.33 56.42 21.49
CA LEU A 15 13.61 55.03 21.84
C LEU A 15 13.37 54.79 23.34
N SER A 16 12.36 53.96 23.62
CA SER A 16 12.06 53.39 24.93
C SER A 16 13.29 52.64 25.44
N ARG A 17 13.83 53.09 26.59
CA ARG A 17 14.88 52.37 27.33
C ARG A 17 14.28 51.06 27.83
N GLN A 18 14.55 49.97 27.11
CA GLN A 18 14.24 48.64 27.62
C GLN A 18 15.04 48.40 28.91
N PRO A 19 14.41 47.83 29.94
CA PRO A 19 15.03 47.77 31.25
C PRO A 19 16.07 46.65 31.28
N MET A 20 17.31 47.03 31.58
CA MET A 20 18.52 46.18 31.54
C MET A 20 18.40 44.86 32.33
N TRP A 21 17.45 44.76 33.26
CA TRP A 21 17.21 43.56 34.07
C TRP A 21 16.70 42.36 33.25
N ILE A 22 16.01 42.58 32.12
CA ILE A 22 15.54 41.49 31.27
C ILE A 22 16.73 40.76 30.63
N LEU A 23 17.76 41.49 30.21
CA LEU A 23 18.97 40.91 29.63
C LEU A 23 19.75 40.09 30.68
N VAL A 24 19.80 40.58 31.92
CA VAL A 24 20.46 39.87 33.05
C VAL A 24 19.72 38.58 33.40
N ALA A 25 18.38 38.59 33.41
CA ALA A 25 17.58 37.39 33.67
C ALA A 25 17.79 36.31 32.58
N ILE A 26 17.86 36.73 31.31
CA ILE A 26 18.11 35.82 30.18
C ILE A 26 19.49 35.17 30.28
N ILE A 27 20.52 35.93 30.65
CA ILE A 27 21.89 35.40 30.84
C ILE A 27 21.96 34.43 32.03
N ALA A 28 21.26 34.73 33.13
CA ALA A 28 21.21 33.85 34.29
C ALA A 28 20.54 32.49 33.99
N VAL A 29 19.44 32.50 33.23
CA VAL A 29 18.75 31.26 32.82
C VAL A 29 19.62 30.42 31.89
N MET A 30 20.32 31.05 30.93
CA MET A 30 21.25 30.34 30.05
C MET A 30 22.45 29.76 30.81
N GLY A 31 22.98 30.48 31.81
CA GLY A 31 24.07 30.00 32.67
C GLY A 31 23.69 28.77 33.49
N LEU A 32 22.48 28.75 34.08
CA LEU A 32 21.99 27.60 34.84
C LEU A 32 21.72 26.37 33.97
N GLY A 33 21.22 26.56 32.74
CA GLY A 33 21.04 25.47 31.77
C GLY A 33 22.36 24.80 31.36
N PHE A 34 23.44 25.59 31.22
CA PHE A 34 24.77 25.06 30.88
C PHE A 34 25.39 24.25 32.03
N ILE A 35 25.13 24.63 33.28
CA ILE A 35 25.61 23.86 34.45
C ILE A 35 24.85 22.54 34.57
N ALA A 36 23.53 22.52 34.35
CA ALA A 36 22.73 21.29 34.41
C ALA A 36 23.16 20.25 33.35
N LEU A 37 23.45 20.69 32.13
CA LEU A 37 23.90 19.81 31.05
C LEU A 37 25.30 19.22 31.29
N ASN A 38 26.20 19.95 31.95
CA ASN A 38 27.54 19.43 32.28
C ASN A 38 27.52 18.41 33.44
N VAL A 39 26.54 18.51 34.35
CA VAL A 39 26.39 17.53 35.45
C VAL A 39 25.79 16.21 34.97
N GLU A 40 24.88 16.22 33.99
CA GLU A 40 24.36 14.97 33.39
C GLU A 40 25.39 14.24 32.53
N SER A 41 26.27 14.95 31.81
CA SER A 41 27.32 14.30 31.01
C SER A 41 28.37 13.56 31.85
N ASP A 42 28.65 14.01 33.08
CA ASP A 42 29.65 13.39 33.94
C ASP A 42 29.12 12.13 34.67
N PHE A 43 27.79 11.99 34.78
CA PHE A 43 27.13 10.81 35.35
C PHE A 43 27.06 9.63 34.35
N VAL A 44 26.89 9.91 33.05
CA VAL A 44 26.78 8.88 32.00
C VAL A 44 28.15 8.28 31.62
N VAL A 45 29.24 9.04 31.77
CA VAL A 45 30.60 8.58 31.42
C VAL A 45 31.23 7.72 32.52
N ARG A 46 30.76 7.80 33.78
CA ARG A 46 31.31 7.02 34.91
C ARG A 46 30.62 5.67 35.16
N SER A 47 29.51 5.34 34.51
CA SER A 47 28.83 4.04 34.69
C SER A 47 29.29 2.94 33.72
N SER A 48 30.16 3.25 32.75
CA SER A 48 30.57 2.35 31.67
C SER A 48 32.02 1.80 31.79
N SER A 49 32.67 1.95 32.94
CA SER A 49 34.05 1.47 33.14
C SER A 49 34.24 0.58 34.37
N VAL A 50 33.73 -0.65 34.33
CA VAL A 50 34.24 -1.78 35.15
C VAL A 50 34.20 -3.10 34.37
N ALA A 51 35.40 -3.61 34.04
CA ALA A 51 35.83 -4.99 33.78
C ALA A 51 35.03 -5.87 32.77
N HIS A 52 35.64 -6.39 31.69
CA HIS A 52 36.67 -7.44 31.79
C HIS A 52 37.62 -7.52 30.58
N HIS A 53 38.87 -7.85 30.90
CA HIS A 53 40.04 -8.12 30.06
C HIS A 53 39.91 -9.36 29.15
N GLN A 54 40.47 -9.22 27.94
CA GLN A 54 41.32 -10.15 27.15
C GLN A 54 41.03 -11.67 27.19
N ASP A 55 40.74 -12.25 26.02
CA ASP A 55 41.77 -12.98 25.27
C ASP A 55 41.33 -13.27 23.82
N ALA A 56 42.20 -12.97 22.87
CA ALA A 56 42.02 -13.28 21.45
C ALA A 56 42.93 -14.45 21.07
N LYS A 57 42.35 -15.61 20.72
CA LYS A 57 43.02 -16.62 19.90
C LYS A 57 42.04 -17.30 18.95
N ASN A 58 42.46 -17.38 17.68
CA ASN A 58 41.96 -18.20 16.58
C ASN A 58 41.20 -19.46 17.02
N THR A 59 39.98 -19.70 16.53
CA THR A 59 39.57 -21.04 16.07
C THR A 59 38.40 -20.96 15.07
N THR A 60 38.59 -21.69 13.98
CA THR A 60 37.64 -22.10 12.93
C THR A 60 36.36 -22.76 13.46
N VAL A 61 35.28 -22.58 12.70
CA VAL A 61 33.96 -23.20 12.89
C VAL A 61 34.06 -24.74 12.99
N GLN A 62 33.53 -25.31 14.08
CA GLN A 62 32.95 -26.65 14.11
C GLN A 62 31.75 -26.67 15.06
N ILE A 63 30.59 -27.07 14.54
CA ILE A 63 29.36 -27.35 15.26
C ILE A 63 29.44 -28.78 15.81
N VAL A 64 29.20 -28.94 17.12
CA VAL A 64 28.90 -30.24 17.76
C VAL A 64 27.83 -30.01 18.85
N TYR A 65 26.71 -30.73 18.76
CA TYR A 65 25.67 -30.81 19.78
C TYR A 65 26.04 -31.87 20.84
N VAL A 66 25.59 -31.72 22.11
CA VAL A 66 25.01 -32.77 22.98
C VAL A 66 24.47 -32.19 24.33
N ASP A 67 23.19 -32.47 24.58
CA ASP A 67 22.39 -32.79 25.80
C ASP A 67 22.20 -31.92 27.08
N LYS A 68 20.93 -31.43 27.19
CA LYS A 68 19.91 -31.51 28.29
C LYS A 68 20.02 -30.66 29.58
N PRO A 69 18.89 -30.39 30.31
CA PRO A 69 17.46 -30.29 29.93
C PRO A 69 16.73 -29.06 30.56
N ILE A 70 15.94 -28.32 29.80
CA ILE A 70 14.82 -27.53 30.36
C ILE A 70 13.60 -27.77 29.48
N GLU A 71 12.91 -28.88 29.76
CA GLU A 71 11.61 -29.21 29.22
C GLU A 71 10.65 -29.39 30.40
N LYS A 72 9.66 -28.50 30.49
CA LYS A 72 8.23 -28.81 30.68
C LYS A 72 7.51 -27.54 31.11
N ILE A 73 6.79 -26.93 30.15
CA ILE A 73 5.39 -26.48 30.26
C ILE A 73 4.95 -25.68 29.01
N VAL A 74 5.85 -25.25 28.11
CA VAL A 74 5.44 -24.46 26.91
C VAL A 74 5.31 -25.30 25.62
N GLU A 75 5.73 -26.57 25.62
CA GLU A 75 5.97 -27.32 24.38
C GLU A 75 4.83 -28.22 23.88
N LYS A 76 3.59 -28.03 24.36
CA LYS A 76 2.43 -28.81 23.86
C LYS A 76 1.42 -28.03 23.02
N ALA A 77 1.69 -26.76 22.71
CA ALA A 77 0.89 -25.97 21.77
C ALA A 77 1.70 -25.25 20.68
N ALA A 78 3.02 -25.42 20.66
CA ALA A 78 3.83 -25.18 19.46
C ALA A 78 3.72 -26.42 18.58
N VAL A 79 2.57 -26.60 17.93
CA VAL A 79 2.55 -27.34 16.66
C VAL A 79 3.67 -26.73 15.83
N ASP A 80 4.56 -27.55 15.30
CA ASP A 80 5.66 -27.17 14.43
C ASP A 80 5.14 -26.31 13.26
N ILE A 81 5.01 -25.00 13.49
CA ILE A 81 4.42 -24.03 12.56
C ILE A 81 5.26 -24.04 11.27
N GLN A 82 6.57 -24.29 11.38
CA GLN A 82 7.47 -24.48 10.24
C GLN A 82 7.17 -25.75 9.44
N LYS A 83 6.78 -26.87 10.06
CA LYS A 83 6.29 -28.05 9.32
C LYS A 83 4.91 -27.85 8.68
N VAL A 84 4.01 -27.08 9.29
CA VAL A 84 2.68 -26.78 8.71
C VAL A 84 2.81 -25.90 7.46
N TYR A 85 3.86 -25.10 7.37
CA TYR A 85 4.16 -24.21 6.24
C TYR A 85 5.22 -24.75 5.28
N GLN A 86 5.46 -26.06 5.23
CA GLN A 86 6.29 -26.64 4.18
C GLN A 86 5.68 -26.29 2.80
N SER A 87 6.44 -25.52 2.02
CA SER A 87 6.07 -24.93 0.74
C SER A 87 5.59 -25.92 -0.33
N ASP A 88 5.85 -27.21 -0.13
CA ASP A 88 5.73 -28.24 -1.16
C ASP A 88 4.31 -28.81 -1.32
N ALA A 89 3.33 -28.25 -0.58
CA ALA A 89 1.95 -28.71 -0.55
C ALA A 89 0.91 -27.66 -1.01
N TYR A 90 1.32 -26.63 -1.77
CA TYR A 90 0.34 -25.72 -2.37
C TYR A 90 -0.37 -26.41 -3.55
N ASP A 91 -1.68 -26.63 -3.41
CA ASP A 91 -2.55 -27.05 -4.51
C ASP A 91 -2.92 -25.86 -5.43
N ASN A 92 -3.80 -26.09 -6.41
CA ASN A 92 -4.27 -25.09 -7.36
C ASN A 92 -5.27 -24.07 -6.77
N THR A 93 -5.52 -24.11 -5.45
CA THR A 93 -6.45 -23.20 -4.75
C THR A 93 -5.74 -22.07 -4.03
N TYR A 94 -4.44 -22.22 -3.77
CA TYR A 94 -3.59 -21.16 -3.26
C TYR A 94 -3.06 -20.30 -4.40
N VAL A 95 -2.76 -19.05 -4.07
CA VAL A 95 -2.34 -18.04 -5.04
C VAL A 95 -0.98 -17.51 -4.64
N HIS A 96 -0.06 -17.41 -5.61
CA HIS A 96 1.19 -16.68 -5.44
C HIS A 96 0.89 -15.18 -5.60
N ILE A 97 0.97 -14.43 -4.52
CA ILE A 97 0.74 -12.98 -4.56
C ILE A 97 2.04 -12.30 -5.00
N VAL A 98 1.95 -11.48 -6.03
CA VAL A 98 3.08 -10.74 -6.59
C VAL A 98 2.71 -9.27 -6.67
N TYR A 99 3.61 -8.39 -6.27
CA TYR A 99 3.44 -6.95 -6.41
C TYR A 99 4.77 -6.28 -6.73
N SER A 100 4.71 -5.19 -7.50
CA SER A 100 5.90 -4.44 -7.89
C SER A 100 6.05 -3.15 -7.09
N THR A 101 7.27 -2.85 -6.67
CA THR A 101 7.67 -1.58 -6.08
C THR A 101 8.94 -1.05 -6.75
N SER A 102 9.32 0.18 -6.43
CA SER A 102 10.62 0.76 -6.86
C SER A 102 11.53 0.96 -5.66
N CYS A 103 12.85 0.84 -5.84
CA CYS A 103 13.83 0.96 -4.76
C CYS A 103 13.80 2.33 -4.08
N ASP A 104 13.51 3.36 -4.88
CA ASP A 104 13.37 4.77 -4.54
C ASP A 104 11.92 5.19 -4.26
N GLN A 105 10.97 4.25 -4.32
CA GLN A 105 9.57 4.52 -4.02
C GLN A 105 9.45 5.02 -2.57
N PRO A 106 8.93 6.24 -2.36
CA PRO A 106 8.70 6.73 -1.02
C PRO A 106 7.74 5.79 -0.29
N ASN A 107 7.96 5.58 1.00
CA ASN A 107 7.11 4.74 1.84
C ASN A 107 7.05 3.24 1.47
N ARG A 108 7.88 2.76 0.54
CA ARG A 108 7.90 1.35 0.13
C ARG A 108 7.92 0.36 1.31
N HIS A 109 8.81 0.58 2.27
CA HIS A 109 9.02 -0.36 3.37
C HIS A 109 7.75 -0.52 4.22
N PHE A 110 7.07 0.56 4.60
CA PHE A 110 5.84 0.41 5.37
C PHE A 110 4.72 -0.17 4.53
N LEU A 111 4.60 0.18 3.24
CA LEU A 111 3.55 -0.37 2.38
C LEU A 111 3.71 -1.89 2.25
N SER A 112 4.93 -2.35 1.98
CA SER A 112 5.28 -3.77 1.93
C SER A 112 5.03 -4.48 3.27
N ALA A 113 5.44 -3.89 4.39
CA ALA A 113 5.19 -4.43 5.72
C ALA A 113 3.70 -4.51 6.05
N ALA A 114 2.94 -3.46 5.74
CA ALA A 114 1.50 -3.37 6.01
C ALA A 114 0.71 -4.42 5.22
N LEU A 115 1.08 -4.65 3.95
CA LEU A 115 0.54 -5.73 3.14
C LEU A 115 0.84 -7.11 3.77
N GLN A 116 2.10 -7.40 4.10
CA GLN A 116 2.53 -8.66 4.72
C GLN A 116 1.81 -8.91 6.06
N ILE A 117 1.73 -7.90 6.92
CA ILE A 117 1.10 -7.99 8.24
C ILE A 117 -0.39 -8.28 8.09
N SER A 118 -1.10 -7.61 7.18
CA SER A 118 -2.52 -7.87 6.96
C SER A 118 -2.77 -9.26 6.38
N ALA A 119 -1.93 -9.72 5.43
CA ALA A 119 -1.99 -11.07 4.90
C ALA A 119 -1.78 -12.13 6.00
N SER A 120 -0.80 -11.94 6.87
CA SER A 120 -0.55 -12.81 8.02
C SER A 120 -1.74 -12.86 8.97
N LYS A 121 -2.37 -11.70 9.27
CA LYS A 121 -3.51 -11.61 10.19
C LYS A 121 -4.74 -12.36 9.72
N VAL A 122 -5.02 -12.35 8.42
CA VAL A 122 -6.16 -13.08 7.87
C VAL A 122 -5.88 -14.57 7.68
N GLY A 123 -4.64 -15.02 7.91
CA GLY A 123 -4.23 -16.39 7.65
C GLY A 123 -4.05 -16.70 6.17
N GLN A 124 -3.62 -15.71 5.37
CA GLN A 124 -3.25 -15.93 3.97
C GLN A 124 -2.21 -17.06 3.88
N ARG A 125 -2.31 -17.85 2.81
CA ARG A 125 -1.38 -18.93 2.47
C ARG A 125 -0.91 -18.81 1.03
N GLY A 126 0.23 -19.42 0.73
CA GLY A 126 0.92 -19.31 -0.55
C GLY A 126 2.04 -18.26 -0.49
N PRO A 127 2.94 -18.24 -1.49
CA PRO A 127 4.08 -17.33 -1.48
C PRO A 127 3.63 -15.89 -1.73
N ILE A 128 4.34 -14.94 -1.13
CA ILE A 128 4.25 -13.51 -1.45
C ILE A 128 5.60 -13.05 -1.99
N THR A 129 5.64 -12.45 -3.17
CA THR A 129 6.87 -11.90 -3.75
C THR A 129 6.75 -10.43 -4.08
N GLU A 130 7.64 -9.64 -3.50
CA GLU A 130 7.86 -8.25 -3.88
C GLU A 130 8.88 -8.17 -5.02
N ILE A 131 8.49 -7.60 -6.15
CA ILE A 131 9.41 -7.27 -7.24
C ILE A 131 9.91 -5.84 -7.04
N VAL A 132 11.19 -5.69 -6.67
CA VAL A 132 11.81 -4.39 -6.38
C VAL A 132 12.62 -3.92 -7.57
N SER A 133 12.16 -2.85 -8.22
CA SER A 133 12.75 -2.31 -9.44
C SER A 133 13.76 -1.20 -9.15
N GLY A 134 14.91 -1.22 -9.82
CA GLY A 134 15.84 -0.09 -9.87
C GLY A 134 16.78 0.08 -8.67
N CYS A 135 17.04 -0.97 -7.89
CA CYS A 135 18.06 -0.89 -6.84
C CYS A 135 19.48 -0.91 -7.43
N ASN A 136 20.36 -0.08 -6.87
CA ASN A 136 21.81 -0.28 -6.95
C ASN A 136 22.26 -1.34 -5.92
N GLU A 137 23.54 -1.69 -5.90
CA GLU A 137 24.08 -2.71 -4.99
C GLU A 137 23.78 -2.41 -3.51
N GLU A 138 24.00 -1.17 -3.07
CA GLU A 138 23.67 -0.73 -1.71
C GLU A 138 22.17 -0.85 -1.41
N GLY A 139 21.33 -0.49 -2.37
CA GLY A 139 19.88 -0.63 -2.29
C GLY A 139 19.43 -2.08 -2.16
N VAL A 140 20.06 -3.00 -2.88
CA VAL A 140 19.80 -4.44 -2.76
C VAL A 140 20.15 -4.93 -1.36
N VAL A 141 21.30 -4.55 -0.82
CA VAL A 141 21.71 -4.93 0.55
C VAL A 141 20.73 -4.36 1.58
N ARG A 142 20.42 -3.06 1.48
CA ARG A 142 19.47 -2.37 2.37
C ARG A 142 18.11 -3.07 2.36
N VAL A 143 17.51 -3.25 1.19
CA VAL A 143 16.18 -3.85 1.05
C VAL A 143 16.18 -5.32 1.47
N SER A 144 17.24 -6.07 1.18
CA SER A 144 17.36 -7.48 1.60
C SER A 144 17.47 -7.62 3.12
N SER A 145 18.04 -6.63 3.81
CA SER A 145 18.18 -6.62 5.27
C SER A 145 16.90 -6.25 6.03
N GLU A 146 15.88 -5.72 5.35
CA GLU A 146 14.64 -5.33 5.99
C GLU A 146 13.87 -6.55 6.54
N PRO A 147 13.24 -6.43 7.73
CA PRO A 147 12.47 -7.52 8.31
C PRO A 147 11.30 -7.91 7.40
N THR A 148 10.89 -9.18 7.51
CA THR A 148 9.72 -9.72 6.85
C THR A 148 8.66 -10.04 7.89
N PHE A 149 7.40 -9.93 7.50
CA PHE A 149 6.23 -10.08 8.39
C PHE A 149 5.25 -11.15 7.89
N TYR A 150 5.66 -11.91 6.88
CA TYR A 150 4.90 -13.02 6.32
C TYR A 150 5.82 -14.24 6.17
N TYR A 151 5.26 -15.43 6.40
CA TYR A 151 6.04 -16.65 6.61
C TYR A 151 6.78 -17.12 5.35
N ASP A 152 6.19 -16.93 4.17
CA ASP A 152 6.71 -17.34 2.86
C ASP A 152 6.83 -16.12 1.96
N PHE A 153 7.71 -15.19 2.37
CA PHE A 153 7.95 -13.91 1.71
C PHE A 153 9.28 -13.90 0.96
N HIS A 154 9.27 -13.40 -0.27
CA HIS A 154 10.43 -13.29 -1.13
C HIS A 154 10.56 -11.91 -1.76
N ARG A 155 11.78 -11.61 -2.21
CA ARG A 155 12.11 -10.40 -2.96
C ARG A 155 12.76 -10.79 -4.27
N HIS A 156 12.34 -10.16 -5.37
CA HIS A 156 12.93 -10.31 -6.70
C HIS A 156 13.40 -8.96 -7.18
N PHE A 157 14.70 -8.80 -7.45
CA PHE A 157 15.27 -7.52 -7.87
C PHE A 157 15.32 -7.42 -9.39
N THR A 158 14.94 -6.26 -9.93
CA THR A 158 14.95 -6.00 -11.36
C THR A 158 15.56 -4.63 -11.67
N PRO A 159 15.98 -4.38 -12.93
CA PRO A 159 16.29 -3.03 -13.38
C PRO A 159 15.09 -2.08 -13.21
N SER A 160 15.34 -0.77 -13.22
CA SER A 160 14.25 0.20 -13.35
C SER A 160 13.74 0.22 -14.78
N TYR A 161 12.42 0.24 -14.94
CA TYR A 161 11.73 0.41 -16.22
C TYR A 161 10.95 1.72 -16.29
N ASN A 162 11.11 2.63 -15.31
CA ASN A 162 10.47 3.96 -15.32
C ASN A 162 10.79 4.71 -16.61
N ARG A 163 12.08 4.72 -16.98
CA ARG A 163 12.50 5.21 -18.28
C ARG A 163 12.15 4.19 -19.34
N HIS A 164 11.63 4.71 -20.45
CA HIS A 164 11.21 3.91 -21.59
C HIS A 164 12.26 2.84 -21.94
N PRO A 165 11.87 1.56 -22.08
CA PRO A 165 12.81 0.47 -22.29
C PRO A 165 13.45 0.46 -23.68
N GLU A 166 12.85 1.13 -24.68
CA GLU A 166 13.41 1.24 -26.04
C GLU A 166 14.45 2.39 -26.17
N PRO A 167 15.59 2.15 -26.83
CA PRO A 167 16.62 3.17 -27.06
C PRO A 167 16.08 4.40 -27.81
N GLY A 168 16.47 5.60 -27.35
CA GLY A 168 16.14 6.87 -28.01
C GLY A 168 14.80 7.49 -27.61
N VAL A 169 13.96 6.79 -26.86
CA VAL A 169 12.71 7.33 -26.30
C VAL A 169 13.00 7.92 -24.92
N LYS A 170 12.59 9.18 -24.70
CA LYS A 170 12.82 9.92 -23.45
C LYS A 170 11.58 9.96 -22.53
N ASP A 171 10.59 9.10 -22.77
CA ASP A 171 9.41 9.00 -21.89
C ASP A 171 9.82 8.43 -20.52
N ASP A 172 9.25 9.01 -19.48
CA ASP A 172 9.40 8.58 -18.09
C ASP A 172 8.01 8.32 -17.52
N TYR A 173 7.72 7.06 -17.27
CA TYR A 173 6.39 6.57 -16.91
C TYR A 173 6.56 5.41 -15.93
N THR A 174 6.52 5.73 -14.63
CA THR A 174 6.68 4.77 -13.53
C THR A 174 5.84 3.49 -13.66
N PRO A 175 4.58 3.52 -14.15
CA PRO A 175 3.80 2.31 -14.32
C PRO A 175 4.38 1.28 -15.30
N TYR A 176 5.38 1.61 -16.13
CA TYR A 176 6.14 0.60 -16.88
C TYR A 176 6.77 -0.46 -15.97
N ASN A 177 7.12 -0.15 -14.73
CA ASN A 177 7.65 -1.15 -13.82
C ASN A 177 6.70 -2.34 -13.66
N LYS A 178 5.37 -2.16 -13.66
CA LYS A 178 4.45 -3.28 -13.41
C LYS A 178 4.54 -4.40 -14.46
N PRO A 179 4.31 -4.16 -15.77
CA PRO A 179 4.45 -5.22 -16.78
C PRO A 179 5.89 -5.70 -16.95
N TYR A 180 6.88 -4.81 -16.96
CA TYR A 180 8.27 -5.21 -17.28
C TYR A 180 8.99 -5.91 -16.13
N SER A 181 8.72 -5.51 -14.89
CA SER A 181 9.27 -6.21 -13.72
C SER A 181 8.59 -7.56 -13.52
N LEU A 182 7.28 -7.67 -13.78
CA LEU A 182 6.56 -8.94 -13.79
C LEU A 182 7.08 -9.87 -14.90
N LYS A 183 7.33 -9.35 -16.11
CA LYS A 183 8.01 -10.09 -17.18
C LYS A 183 9.34 -10.65 -16.72
N ASN A 184 10.18 -9.80 -16.13
CA ASN A 184 11.48 -10.23 -15.64
C ASN A 184 11.34 -11.34 -14.58
N PHE A 185 10.43 -11.16 -13.62
CA PHE A 185 10.11 -12.16 -12.61
C PHE A 185 9.70 -13.51 -13.23
N LEU A 186 8.71 -13.52 -14.12
CA LEU A 186 8.18 -14.74 -14.72
C LEU A 186 9.24 -15.55 -15.48
N HIS A 187 10.22 -14.87 -16.10
CA HIS A 187 11.27 -15.51 -16.89
C HIS A 187 12.52 -15.88 -16.11
N THR A 188 12.83 -15.18 -15.01
CA THR A 188 14.14 -15.28 -14.35
C THR A 188 14.08 -15.73 -12.91
N ALA A 189 12.96 -15.54 -12.22
CA ALA A 189 12.81 -15.96 -10.84
C ALA A 189 12.84 -17.49 -10.74
N LYS A 190 13.69 -17.99 -9.86
CA LYS A 190 13.78 -19.41 -9.50
C LYS A 190 13.13 -19.62 -8.14
N GLU A 191 12.78 -20.87 -7.85
CA GLU A 191 12.32 -21.26 -6.52
C GLU A 191 13.32 -20.83 -5.43
N PRO A 192 12.84 -20.38 -4.26
CA PRO A 192 11.42 -20.31 -3.85
C PRO A 192 10.70 -19.03 -4.28
N ALA A 193 11.41 -18.04 -4.84
CA ALA A 193 10.82 -16.75 -5.24
C ALA A 193 9.90 -16.86 -6.46
N GLY A 194 10.26 -17.71 -7.44
CA GLY A 194 9.48 -17.93 -8.65
C GLY A 194 8.18 -18.71 -8.40
N ALA A 195 7.18 -18.51 -9.27
CA ALA A 195 5.93 -19.27 -9.19
C ALA A 195 6.12 -20.74 -9.61
N ARG A 196 5.59 -21.65 -8.78
CA ARG A 196 5.64 -23.10 -8.98
C ARG A 196 4.69 -23.58 -10.06
N GLY A 197 5.13 -24.52 -10.90
CA GLY A 197 4.27 -25.20 -11.88
C GLY A 197 3.42 -24.22 -12.69
N ASN A 198 2.11 -24.47 -12.75
CA ASN A 198 1.11 -23.56 -13.32
C ASN A 198 0.23 -22.89 -12.23
N MET A 199 0.80 -22.60 -11.05
CA MET A 199 0.06 -22.01 -9.94
C MET A 199 -0.59 -20.66 -10.35
N PRO A 200 -1.80 -20.35 -9.87
CA PRO A 200 -2.38 -19.03 -10.00
C PRO A 200 -1.48 -17.95 -9.36
N ILE A 201 -1.28 -16.85 -10.07
CA ILE A 201 -0.54 -15.68 -9.61
C ILE A 201 -1.51 -14.50 -9.56
N ALA A 202 -1.60 -13.86 -8.39
CA ALA A 202 -2.30 -12.60 -8.20
C ALA A 202 -1.32 -11.43 -8.28
N LEU A 203 -1.40 -10.64 -9.34
CA LEU A 203 -0.71 -9.35 -9.42
C LEU A 203 -1.54 -8.28 -8.71
N ILE A 204 -1.00 -7.72 -7.63
CA ILE A 204 -1.66 -6.69 -6.83
C ILE A 204 -0.78 -5.43 -6.72
N ASP A 205 -1.36 -4.32 -6.28
CA ASP A 205 -0.56 -3.18 -5.85
C ASP A 205 -0.17 -3.34 -4.37
N VAL A 206 0.89 -2.65 -3.93
CA VAL A 206 1.38 -2.75 -2.55
C VAL A 206 0.45 -2.07 -1.53
N ASP A 207 -0.45 -1.20 -1.99
CA ASP A 207 -1.41 -0.47 -1.17
C ASP A 207 -2.76 -1.19 -1.03
N PHE A 208 -2.68 -2.49 -0.79
CA PHE A 208 -3.81 -3.34 -0.43
C PHE A 208 -3.73 -3.77 1.04
N PHE A 209 -4.89 -3.90 1.68
CA PHE A 209 -5.02 -4.56 2.98
C PHE A 209 -5.93 -5.77 2.87
N PHE A 210 -5.49 -6.90 3.41
CA PHE A 210 -6.30 -8.11 3.47
C PHE A 210 -7.32 -8.07 4.61
N PHE A 211 -8.53 -8.51 4.31
CA PHE A 211 -9.62 -8.75 5.26
C PHE A 211 -10.09 -10.22 5.22
N GLN A 212 -9.77 -10.96 4.15
CA GLN A 212 -9.95 -12.40 4.04
C GLN A 212 -8.77 -13.03 3.29
N PRO A 213 -8.50 -14.34 3.46
CA PRO A 213 -7.59 -15.06 2.57
C PRO A 213 -8.05 -15.03 1.11
N LEU A 214 -7.14 -14.69 0.20
CA LEU A 214 -7.29 -14.85 -1.23
C LEU A 214 -7.03 -16.30 -1.63
N ARG A 215 -8.08 -16.96 -2.12
CA ARG A 215 -8.08 -18.31 -2.67
C ARG A 215 -8.92 -18.36 -3.93
N VAL A 216 -8.67 -19.35 -4.77
CA VAL A 216 -9.38 -19.62 -6.02
C VAL A 216 -9.68 -21.11 -6.16
N ASN A 217 -10.44 -21.51 -7.18
CA ASN A 217 -10.70 -22.91 -7.52
C ASN A 217 -11.31 -23.73 -6.38
N LEU A 218 -12.08 -23.09 -5.49
CA LEU A 218 -12.79 -23.77 -4.41
C LEU A 218 -14.19 -24.24 -4.82
N GLY A 219 -14.64 -23.89 -6.04
CA GLY A 219 -16.01 -24.13 -6.49
C GLY A 219 -17.01 -23.24 -5.76
N ARG A 220 -16.56 -22.07 -5.25
CA ARG A 220 -17.44 -21.13 -4.55
C ARG A 220 -18.30 -20.39 -5.55
N ASN A 221 -19.59 -20.30 -5.27
CA ASN A 221 -20.50 -19.42 -6.00
C ASN A 221 -20.22 -17.96 -5.63
N VAL A 222 -19.68 -17.20 -6.57
CA VAL A 222 -19.32 -15.78 -6.46
C VAL A 222 -20.27 -14.87 -7.25
N THR A 223 -21.42 -15.39 -7.71
CA THR A 223 -22.41 -14.63 -8.50
C THR A 223 -22.82 -13.32 -7.86
N LYS A 224 -22.92 -13.27 -6.51
CA LYS A 224 -23.27 -12.04 -5.78
C LYS A 224 -22.29 -10.87 -5.97
N TYR A 225 -21.05 -11.16 -6.38
CA TYR A 225 -20.00 -10.15 -6.59
C TYR A 225 -19.71 -9.91 -8.07
N TYR A 226 -20.32 -10.70 -8.96
CA TYR A 226 -20.02 -10.65 -10.38
C TYR A 226 -20.52 -9.36 -11.02
N HIS A 227 -19.64 -8.70 -11.77
CA HIS A 227 -20.00 -7.65 -12.71
C HIS A 227 -20.05 -8.24 -14.11
N GLY A 228 -21.25 -8.31 -14.70
CA GLY A 228 -21.43 -8.71 -16.09
C GLY A 228 -22.89 -9.00 -16.42
N LYS A 229 -23.11 -9.56 -17.61
CA LYS A 229 -24.46 -9.86 -18.12
C LYS A 229 -24.86 -11.33 -18.00
N ILE A 230 -23.93 -12.21 -17.66
CA ILE A 230 -24.23 -13.63 -17.42
C ILE A 230 -25.15 -13.76 -16.20
N GLN A 231 -26.34 -14.33 -16.40
CA GLN A 231 -27.37 -14.50 -15.35
C GLN A 231 -27.98 -15.90 -15.33
N ASP A 232 -27.69 -16.73 -16.32
CA ASP A 232 -28.30 -18.04 -16.55
C ASP A 232 -27.56 -19.20 -15.85
N ARG A 233 -26.49 -18.90 -15.12
CA ARG A 233 -25.68 -19.88 -14.39
C ARG A 233 -24.96 -19.26 -13.21
N ASP A 234 -24.55 -20.12 -12.28
CA ASP A 234 -23.66 -19.73 -11.20
C ASP A 234 -22.28 -19.34 -11.75
N ILE A 235 -21.75 -18.23 -11.24
CA ILE A 235 -20.37 -17.81 -11.46
C ILE A 235 -19.52 -18.40 -10.35
N LEU A 236 -18.45 -19.11 -10.73
CA LEU A 236 -17.53 -19.77 -9.80
C LEU A 236 -16.20 -19.03 -9.70
N ASP A 237 -15.44 -19.27 -8.63
CA ASP A 237 -14.10 -18.71 -8.40
C ASP A 237 -13.00 -19.42 -9.22
N THR A 238 -13.29 -19.76 -10.47
CA THR A 238 -12.41 -20.54 -11.35
C THR A 238 -11.26 -19.69 -11.90
N VAL A 239 -10.04 -20.22 -11.81
CA VAL A 239 -8.84 -19.75 -12.48
C VAL A 239 -8.12 -20.93 -13.13
N GLU A 240 -8.12 -20.93 -14.47
CA GLU A 240 -7.48 -21.94 -15.31
C GLU A 240 -7.00 -21.27 -16.62
N ASP A 241 -6.25 -21.97 -17.47
CA ASP A 241 -5.73 -21.35 -18.69
C ASP A 241 -6.88 -20.86 -19.59
N GLY A 242 -6.94 -19.55 -19.83
CA GLY A 242 -7.99 -18.85 -20.57
C GLY A 242 -9.10 -18.23 -19.70
N TYR A 243 -9.14 -18.52 -18.40
CA TYR A 243 -10.14 -18.01 -17.46
C TYR A 243 -9.47 -17.46 -16.19
N ALA A 244 -9.74 -16.20 -15.90
CA ALA A 244 -9.08 -15.43 -14.86
C ALA A 244 -10.09 -14.73 -13.96
N LEU A 245 -9.64 -14.21 -12.82
CA LEU A 245 -10.41 -13.29 -11.98
C LEU A 245 -9.73 -11.92 -11.95
N ALA A 246 -10.49 -10.85 -11.88
CA ALA A 246 -9.96 -9.51 -11.64
C ALA A 246 -10.88 -8.68 -10.73
N GLY A 247 -10.31 -7.69 -10.05
CA GLY A 247 -11.11 -6.67 -9.37
C GLY A 247 -11.92 -5.85 -10.37
N ASP A 248 -13.17 -5.52 -10.02
CA ASP A 248 -14.02 -4.67 -10.86
C ASP A 248 -13.64 -3.19 -10.74
N TRP A 249 -13.03 -2.66 -11.80
CA TRP A 249 -12.64 -1.26 -11.97
C TRP A 249 -13.45 -0.55 -13.06
N THR A 250 -14.57 -1.14 -13.50
CA THR A 250 -15.42 -0.58 -14.56
C THR A 250 -15.88 0.84 -14.24
N ALA A 251 -16.05 1.17 -12.96
CA ALA A 251 -16.47 2.50 -12.52
C ALA A 251 -15.42 3.60 -12.77
N TYR A 252 -14.14 3.27 -12.96
CA TYR A 252 -13.06 4.24 -13.20
C TYR A 252 -12.81 4.53 -14.68
N TYR A 253 -12.85 3.50 -15.53
CA TYR A 253 -12.50 3.68 -16.94
C TYR A 253 -13.41 2.95 -17.93
N GLY A 254 -14.56 2.45 -17.47
CA GLY A 254 -15.63 1.93 -18.32
C GLY A 254 -15.15 0.78 -19.23
N GLY A 255 -15.49 0.87 -20.52
CA GLY A 255 -15.08 -0.10 -21.53
C GLY A 255 -13.64 0.08 -22.01
N GLY A 256 -12.87 1.00 -21.43
CA GLY A 256 -11.47 1.25 -21.79
C GLY A 256 -11.27 1.47 -23.29
N TRP A 257 -10.25 0.83 -23.88
CA TRP A 257 -10.01 0.90 -25.33
C TRP A 257 -10.92 0.00 -26.17
N PHE A 258 -11.79 -0.80 -25.56
CA PHE A 258 -12.82 -1.53 -26.31
C PHE A 258 -14.05 -0.67 -26.61
N ASP A 259 -14.16 0.51 -25.99
CA ASP A 259 -15.24 1.44 -26.29
C ASP A 259 -15.11 2.08 -27.68
N THR A 260 -16.25 2.30 -28.33
CA THR A 260 -16.34 2.92 -29.66
C THR A 260 -15.62 4.27 -29.72
N ALA A 261 -15.64 5.04 -28.62
CA ALA A 261 -14.95 6.33 -28.51
C ALA A 261 -13.41 6.21 -28.52
N ASN A 262 -12.85 5.03 -28.28
CA ASN A 262 -11.42 4.74 -28.29
C ASN A 262 -11.03 3.73 -29.39
N LYS A 263 -11.91 3.54 -30.40
CA LYS A 263 -11.69 2.57 -31.47
C LYS A 263 -10.41 2.84 -32.26
N ASP A 264 -10.07 4.10 -32.47
CA ASP A 264 -8.84 4.54 -33.13
C ASP A 264 -7.58 3.98 -32.42
N LYS A 265 -7.52 4.10 -31.09
CA LYS A 265 -6.40 3.59 -30.28
C LYS A 265 -6.29 2.07 -30.37
N LYS A 266 -7.42 1.37 -30.23
CA LYS A 266 -7.49 -0.08 -30.38
C LYS A 266 -7.05 -0.52 -31.77
N ASP A 267 -7.54 0.12 -32.82
CA ASP A 267 -7.22 -0.24 -34.21
C ASP A 267 -5.72 -0.07 -34.52
N ILE A 268 -5.09 0.96 -33.95
CA ILE A 268 -3.65 1.21 -34.07
C ILE A 268 -2.86 0.12 -33.31
N ILE A 269 -3.14 -0.08 -32.03
CA ILE A 269 -2.36 -0.99 -31.17
C ILE A 269 -2.57 -2.46 -31.55
N CYS A 270 -3.81 -2.84 -31.87
CA CYS A 270 -4.19 -4.20 -32.25
C CYS A 270 -4.04 -4.49 -33.75
N LYS A 271 -3.41 -3.62 -34.54
CA LYS A 271 -3.29 -3.82 -36.00
C LYS A 271 -2.68 -5.18 -36.34
N GLY A 272 -3.46 -6.02 -37.01
CA GLY A 272 -3.06 -7.38 -37.39
C GLY A 272 -3.00 -8.39 -36.25
N LYS A 273 -3.56 -8.06 -35.08
CA LYS A 273 -3.55 -8.88 -33.87
C LYS A 273 -4.96 -9.33 -33.47
N PRO A 274 -5.13 -10.49 -32.78
CA PRO A 274 -6.44 -10.99 -32.35
C PRO A 274 -7.32 -9.99 -31.60
N CYS A 275 -6.75 -9.12 -30.77
CA CYS A 275 -7.54 -8.13 -30.01
C CYS A 275 -8.34 -7.16 -30.89
N MET A 276 -7.99 -7.00 -32.17
CA MET A 276 -8.75 -6.20 -33.13
C MET A 276 -10.19 -6.73 -33.30
N ASN A 277 -10.36 -8.05 -33.23
CA ASN A 277 -11.63 -8.73 -33.48
C ASN A 277 -12.55 -8.85 -32.25
N VAL A 278 -12.07 -8.48 -31.06
CA VAL A 278 -12.87 -8.48 -29.83
C VAL A 278 -13.96 -7.41 -29.95
N THR A 279 -15.23 -7.75 -29.78
CA THR A 279 -16.31 -6.75 -29.89
C THR A 279 -16.33 -5.80 -28.69
N GLN A 280 -17.09 -4.71 -28.75
CA GLN A 280 -17.26 -3.83 -27.59
C GLN A 280 -17.93 -4.58 -26.42
N GLU A 281 -18.91 -5.43 -26.72
CA GLU A 281 -19.63 -6.23 -25.74
C GLU A 281 -18.72 -7.24 -25.05
N GLU A 282 -17.93 -7.99 -25.84
CA GLU A 282 -16.96 -8.94 -25.29
C GLU A 282 -15.86 -8.20 -24.51
N GLY A 283 -15.40 -7.07 -25.03
CA GLY A 283 -14.46 -6.17 -24.38
C GLY A 283 -14.93 -5.77 -22.98
N ARG A 284 -16.17 -5.28 -22.87
CA ARG A 284 -16.77 -4.85 -21.60
C ARG A 284 -17.05 -6.00 -20.64
N GLU A 285 -17.38 -7.19 -21.13
CA GLU A 285 -17.69 -8.33 -20.27
C GLU A 285 -16.44 -8.94 -19.64
N PHE A 286 -15.32 -9.01 -20.37
CA PHE A 286 -14.19 -9.87 -19.95
C PHE A 286 -12.82 -9.20 -19.85
N TYR A 287 -12.60 -8.03 -20.45
CA TYR A 287 -11.24 -7.49 -20.59
C TYR A 287 -11.09 -6.05 -20.12
N ALA A 288 -12.05 -5.18 -20.48
CA ALA A 288 -12.17 -3.84 -19.93
C ALA A 288 -12.63 -3.87 -18.47
N GLY A 289 -12.36 -2.81 -17.72
CA GLY A 289 -12.73 -2.75 -16.30
C GLY A 289 -11.96 -3.75 -15.40
N SER A 290 -11.01 -4.52 -15.93
CA SER A 290 -10.14 -5.39 -15.13
C SER A 290 -9.08 -4.57 -14.37
N GLY A 291 -9.18 -4.56 -13.04
CA GLY A 291 -8.16 -3.98 -12.18
C GLY A 291 -7.57 -4.97 -11.17
N PRO A 292 -6.55 -4.54 -10.41
CA PRO A 292 -5.95 -5.38 -9.39
C PRO A 292 -6.98 -5.74 -8.30
N PRO A 293 -6.90 -6.95 -7.70
CA PRO A 293 -5.95 -8.02 -8.03
C PRO A 293 -6.24 -8.67 -9.40
N TYR A 294 -5.20 -8.91 -10.20
CA TYR A 294 -5.29 -9.69 -11.44
C TYR A 294 -4.86 -11.13 -11.18
N ILE A 295 -5.76 -12.09 -11.29
CA ILE A 295 -5.51 -13.49 -10.92
C ILE A 295 -5.61 -14.40 -12.13
N LEU A 296 -4.46 -14.89 -12.59
CA LEU A 296 -4.31 -15.72 -13.78
C LEU A 296 -3.37 -16.88 -13.45
N THR A 297 -3.43 -17.96 -14.24
CA THR A 297 -2.40 -19.00 -14.17
C THR A 297 -1.04 -18.46 -14.62
N LYS A 298 0.04 -19.09 -14.18
CA LYS A 298 1.40 -18.74 -14.65
C LYS A 298 1.51 -18.85 -16.18
N ASN A 299 0.90 -19.87 -16.79
CA ASN A 299 0.87 -20.05 -18.23
C ASN A 299 0.21 -18.86 -18.91
N ASP A 300 -0.93 -18.39 -18.41
CA ASP A 300 -1.63 -17.24 -18.96
C ASP A 300 -0.82 -15.96 -18.86
N TRP A 301 -0.19 -15.73 -17.70
CA TRP A 301 0.77 -14.65 -17.53
C TRP A 301 1.88 -14.72 -18.60
N LEU A 302 2.54 -15.86 -18.75
CA LEU A 302 3.60 -16.06 -19.75
C LEU A 302 3.10 -15.85 -21.19
N ARG A 303 1.85 -16.23 -21.49
CA ARG A 303 1.25 -16.03 -22.82
C ARG A 303 1.09 -14.56 -23.17
N MET A 304 0.68 -13.72 -22.20
CA MET A 304 0.30 -12.33 -22.48
C MET A 304 1.32 -11.26 -22.07
N ILE A 305 2.32 -11.59 -21.24
CA ILE A 305 3.18 -10.59 -20.59
C ILE A 305 3.98 -9.72 -21.58
N ASP A 306 4.38 -10.30 -22.71
CA ASP A 306 5.08 -9.58 -23.77
C ASP A 306 4.19 -8.54 -24.45
N ASP A 307 2.97 -8.92 -24.80
CA ASP A 307 2.00 -8.01 -25.41
C ASP A 307 1.47 -6.99 -24.38
N TYR A 308 1.39 -7.34 -23.10
CA TYR A 308 1.09 -6.37 -22.03
C TYR A 308 2.11 -5.23 -22.03
N GLY A 309 3.40 -5.52 -21.85
CA GLY A 309 4.44 -4.48 -21.88
C GLY A 309 4.45 -3.68 -23.18
N LYS A 310 4.35 -4.37 -24.32
CA LYS A 310 4.32 -3.73 -25.65
C LYS A 310 3.12 -2.80 -25.84
N PHE A 311 1.93 -3.21 -25.42
CA PHE A 311 0.73 -2.39 -25.57
C PHE A 311 0.73 -1.17 -24.66
N VAL A 312 1.35 -1.25 -23.47
CA VAL A 312 1.60 -0.05 -22.65
C VAL A 312 2.50 0.93 -23.39
N VAL A 313 3.61 0.45 -23.99
CA VAL A 313 4.51 1.29 -24.78
C VAL A 313 3.81 1.94 -25.98
N GLU A 314 3.07 1.17 -26.78
CA GLU A 314 2.33 1.72 -27.93
C GLU A 314 1.23 2.68 -27.48
N GLY A 315 0.55 2.39 -26.36
CA GLY A 315 -0.42 3.29 -25.75
C GLY A 315 0.16 4.64 -25.34
N ARG A 316 1.37 4.64 -24.76
CA ARG A 316 2.10 5.85 -24.36
C ARG A 316 2.50 6.74 -25.52
N LYS A 317 2.62 6.18 -26.73
CA LYS A 317 2.83 6.96 -27.97
C LYS A 317 1.56 7.70 -28.41
N LEU A 318 0.37 7.25 -27.98
CA LEU A 318 -0.92 7.80 -28.39
C LEU A 318 -1.55 8.74 -27.35
N ASN A 319 -1.26 8.53 -26.07
CA ASN A 319 -1.82 9.28 -24.96
C ASN A 319 -0.78 9.36 -23.83
N THR A 320 -0.87 10.36 -22.97
CA THR A 320 -0.03 10.48 -21.78
C THR A 320 -0.75 10.21 -20.46
N ASP A 321 -1.98 9.70 -20.51
CA ASP A 321 -2.79 9.31 -19.35
C ASP A 321 -2.03 8.31 -18.44
N TRP A 322 -2.23 8.45 -17.13
CA TRP A 322 -1.61 7.61 -16.13
C TRP A 322 -2.15 6.17 -16.13
N MET A 323 -3.39 5.94 -16.61
CA MET A 323 -4.05 4.62 -16.68
C MET A 323 -3.70 3.79 -17.92
N ILE A 324 -2.77 4.26 -18.76
CA ILE A 324 -2.39 3.57 -20.00
C ILE A 324 -1.94 2.14 -19.78
N GLU A 325 -1.27 1.90 -18.66
CA GLU A 325 -0.92 0.55 -18.25
C GLU A 325 -2.14 -0.37 -18.18
N MET A 326 -3.22 0.04 -17.51
CA MET A 326 -4.41 -0.79 -17.32
C MET A 326 -5.16 -1.03 -18.64
N TYR A 327 -5.16 -0.03 -19.53
CA TYR A 327 -5.70 -0.21 -20.88
C TYR A 327 -4.89 -1.22 -21.71
N GLY A 328 -3.56 -1.15 -21.60
CA GLY A 328 -2.64 -2.10 -22.23
C GLY A 328 -2.84 -3.52 -21.71
N TYR A 329 -3.06 -3.69 -20.39
CA TYR A 329 -3.41 -4.96 -19.78
C TYR A 329 -4.67 -5.56 -20.41
N GLY A 330 -5.77 -4.80 -20.46
CA GLY A 330 -7.04 -5.28 -21.02
C GLY A 330 -6.93 -5.68 -22.50
N LEU A 331 -6.20 -4.91 -23.32
CA LEU A 331 -5.93 -5.31 -24.71
C LEU A 331 -5.11 -6.59 -24.80
N ALA A 332 -4.09 -6.77 -23.94
CA ALA A 332 -3.27 -7.96 -23.92
C ALA A 332 -4.09 -9.20 -23.53
N ALA A 333 -4.93 -9.10 -22.50
CA ALA A 333 -5.84 -10.17 -22.12
C ALA A 333 -6.77 -10.56 -23.28
N GLY A 334 -7.40 -9.56 -23.93
CA GLY A 334 -8.24 -9.78 -25.10
C GLY A 334 -7.48 -10.36 -26.30
N ASN A 335 -6.21 -10.00 -26.47
CA ASN A 335 -5.36 -10.53 -27.53
C ASN A 335 -5.07 -12.04 -27.36
N HIS A 336 -4.98 -12.49 -26.11
CA HIS A 336 -4.70 -13.87 -25.76
C HIS A 336 -5.96 -14.66 -25.35
N LYS A 337 -7.15 -14.06 -25.47
CA LYS A 337 -8.45 -14.65 -25.11
C LYS A 337 -8.50 -15.14 -23.65
N ILE A 338 -7.88 -14.39 -22.75
CA ILE A 338 -7.87 -14.68 -21.30
C ILE A 338 -9.02 -13.91 -20.68
N LYS A 339 -10.15 -14.58 -20.45
CA LYS A 339 -11.40 -13.94 -20.02
C LYS A 339 -11.40 -13.73 -18.51
N HIS A 340 -11.58 -12.49 -18.06
CA HIS A 340 -11.72 -12.20 -16.64
C HIS A 340 -13.18 -12.27 -16.19
N THR A 341 -13.42 -12.95 -15.08
CA THR A 341 -14.60 -12.74 -14.25
C THR A 341 -14.31 -11.55 -13.34
N LEU A 342 -15.02 -10.44 -13.55
CA LEU A 342 -14.86 -9.21 -12.79
C LEU A 342 -15.65 -9.30 -11.48
N LEU A 343 -14.96 -9.19 -10.34
CA LEU A 343 -15.55 -9.36 -9.02
C LEU A 343 -15.41 -8.08 -8.18
N SER A 344 -16.53 -7.60 -7.65
CA SER A 344 -16.61 -6.36 -6.88
C SER A 344 -15.99 -6.47 -5.48
N ASN A 345 -15.85 -7.68 -4.93
CA ASN A 345 -15.34 -7.89 -3.57
C ASN A 345 -13.83 -8.19 -3.50
N LEU A 346 -13.13 -8.29 -4.62
CA LEU A 346 -11.70 -8.66 -4.60
C LEU A 346 -10.81 -7.51 -4.13
N GLY A 347 -11.18 -6.27 -4.41
CA GLY A 347 -10.34 -5.11 -4.14
C GLY A 347 -11.03 -3.77 -4.35
N PRO A 348 -12.22 -3.53 -3.76
CA PRO A 348 -12.87 -2.23 -3.87
C PRO A 348 -11.98 -1.11 -3.35
N THR A 349 -12.13 0.05 -4.00
CA THR A 349 -11.26 1.20 -3.90
C THR A 349 -11.96 2.42 -3.33
N TRP A 350 -13.15 2.80 -3.82
CA TRP A 350 -13.85 4.02 -3.37
C TRP A 350 -15.37 3.91 -3.34
N PRO A 351 -16.01 4.07 -2.16
CA PRO A 351 -17.47 3.95 -2.02
C PRO A 351 -18.28 4.92 -2.88
N LYS A 352 -17.72 6.09 -3.21
CA LYS A 352 -18.42 7.11 -4.00
C LYS A 352 -18.64 6.71 -5.46
N VAL A 353 -17.71 5.94 -6.01
CA VAL A 353 -17.68 5.58 -7.42
C VAL A 353 -18.18 4.14 -7.62
N GLU A 354 -17.80 3.21 -6.73
CA GLU A 354 -18.08 1.78 -6.86
C GLU A 354 -19.28 1.34 -6.02
N LYS A 355 -20.47 1.87 -6.31
CA LYS A 355 -21.66 1.68 -5.46
C LYS A 355 -22.03 0.21 -5.20
N ASN A 356 -21.71 -0.69 -6.13
CA ASN A 356 -22.01 -2.12 -6.03
C ASN A 356 -20.97 -2.91 -5.22
N SER A 357 -19.79 -2.34 -5.00
CA SER A 357 -18.68 -3.00 -4.29
C SER A 357 -18.65 -2.67 -2.79
N TRP A 358 -19.37 -1.61 -2.38
CA TRP A 358 -19.42 -1.11 -1.01
C TRP A 358 -20.83 -1.30 -0.42
N ASN A 359 -21.23 -2.56 -0.27
CA ASN A 359 -22.54 -2.98 0.23
C ASN A 359 -22.47 -3.95 1.43
N PHE A 360 -21.32 -4.07 2.07
CA PHE A 360 -21.04 -5.07 3.12
C PHE A 360 -21.30 -4.60 4.55
N LEU A 361 -21.54 -3.30 4.77
CA LEU A 361 -21.89 -2.78 6.10
C LEU A 361 -23.38 -2.90 6.40
N GLU A 362 -23.68 -3.45 7.57
CA GLU A 362 -25.04 -3.52 8.11
C GLU A 362 -25.40 -2.21 8.84
N GLU A 363 -26.70 -1.91 8.97
CA GLU A 363 -27.17 -0.72 9.69
C GLU A 363 -26.76 -0.74 11.17
N SER A 364 -26.72 -1.93 11.76
CA SER A 364 -26.33 -2.26 13.13
C SER A 364 -24.82 -2.24 13.39
N THR A 365 -23.99 -1.94 12.38
CA THR A 365 -22.53 -1.91 12.52
C THR A 365 -22.11 -1.01 13.70
N PRO A 366 -21.34 -1.53 14.68
CA PRO A 366 -20.78 -0.72 15.77
C PRO A 366 -19.93 0.44 15.25
N ASN A 367 -19.66 1.44 16.10
CA ASN A 367 -18.84 2.59 15.71
C ASN A 367 -17.41 2.15 15.36
N PRO A 368 -16.97 2.23 14.08
CA PRO A 368 -15.61 1.83 13.69
C PRO A 368 -14.54 2.82 14.18
N CYS A 369 -14.95 4.03 14.54
CA CYS A 369 -14.11 5.14 14.99
C CYS A 369 -13.95 5.19 16.52
N ASP A 370 -14.28 4.11 17.24
CA ASP A 370 -13.86 3.97 18.64
C ASP A 370 -12.33 4.07 18.72
N ASP A 371 -11.83 5.16 19.30
CA ASP A 371 -10.42 5.54 19.36
C ASP A 371 -9.72 4.99 20.62
N THR A 372 -10.45 4.28 21.49
CA THR A 372 -9.90 3.67 22.70
C THR A 372 -9.12 2.39 22.44
N THR A 373 -9.28 1.81 21.25
CA THR A 373 -8.61 0.58 20.81
C THR A 373 -8.18 0.66 19.34
N LEU A 374 -7.16 -0.14 18.97
CA LEU A 374 -6.80 -0.37 17.57
C LEU A 374 -7.61 -1.50 16.91
N ASP A 375 -8.56 -2.09 17.63
CA ASP A 375 -9.43 -3.14 17.07
C ASP A 375 -10.34 -2.58 15.99
N ILE A 376 -10.46 -3.36 14.91
CA ILE A 376 -11.29 -3.00 13.76
C ILE A 376 -12.69 -3.59 13.90
N VAL A 377 -13.69 -2.85 13.45
CA VAL A 377 -15.05 -3.36 13.33
C VAL A 377 -15.17 -4.12 12.02
N MET A 378 -15.04 -5.44 12.10
CA MET A 378 -15.11 -6.33 10.94
C MET A 378 -16.56 -6.52 10.48
N PRO A 379 -16.88 -6.25 9.20
CA PRO A 379 -18.17 -6.60 8.62
C PRO A 379 -18.41 -8.12 8.64
N LYS A 380 -19.66 -8.55 8.49
CA LYS A 380 -19.99 -9.99 8.38
C LYS A 380 -19.47 -10.61 7.08
N ASP A 381 -19.47 -9.84 6.00
CA ASP A 381 -19.04 -10.26 4.66
C ASP A 381 -18.07 -9.23 4.07
N PRO A 382 -16.86 -9.06 4.64
CA PRO A 382 -15.92 -8.06 4.16
C PRO A 382 -15.41 -8.45 2.75
N PRO A 383 -14.91 -7.48 1.96
CA PRO A 383 -14.19 -7.80 0.75
C PRO A 383 -12.92 -8.60 1.07
N VAL A 384 -12.30 -9.25 0.07
CA VAL A 384 -11.05 -9.98 0.27
C VAL A 384 -9.94 -9.01 0.66
N MET A 385 -9.87 -7.88 -0.04
CA MET A 385 -8.95 -6.79 0.27
C MET A 385 -9.62 -5.43 0.03
N ILE A 386 -9.02 -4.36 0.57
CA ILE A 386 -9.33 -2.97 0.20
C ILE A 386 -8.11 -2.35 -0.49
N HIS A 387 -8.31 -1.74 -1.67
CA HIS A 387 -7.29 -0.93 -2.32
C HIS A 387 -7.35 0.51 -1.80
N TYR A 388 -6.42 0.88 -0.93
CA TYR A 388 -6.49 2.17 -0.22
C TYR A 388 -5.79 3.32 -0.95
N CYS A 389 -5.95 3.39 -2.28
CA CYS A 389 -5.33 4.43 -3.10
C CYS A 389 -6.05 5.79 -3.03
N GLN A 390 -7.26 5.82 -2.46
CA GLN A 390 -8.15 6.98 -2.42
C GLN A 390 -8.16 7.64 -1.03
N LYS A 391 -8.83 8.79 -0.97
CA LYS A 391 -9.06 9.54 0.25
C LYS A 391 -10.41 9.14 0.85
N TYR A 392 -10.44 8.78 2.13
CA TYR A 392 -11.66 8.41 2.86
C TYR A 392 -11.87 9.35 4.04
N GLY A 393 -13.07 9.88 4.21
CA GLY A 393 -13.38 10.79 5.31
C GLY A 393 -14.85 11.15 5.44
N TYR A 394 -15.20 11.69 6.60
CA TYR A 394 -16.53 12.23 6.89
C TYR A 394 -16.89 13.41 5.96
N LEU A 395 -15.99 14.38 5.81
CA LEU A 395 -16.16 15.53 4.92
C LEU A 395 -15.52 15.29 3.55
N ASP A 396 -16.18 15.81 2.51
CA ASP A 396 -15.72 15.63 1.13
C ASP A 396 -14.67 16.65 0.71
N ALA A 397 -14.60 17.80 1.40
CA ALA A 397 -13.64 18.85 1.08
C ALA A 397 -12.21 18.40 1.44
N GLN A 398 -11.27 18.62 0.51
CA GLN A 398 -9.90 18.10 0.64
C GLN A 398 -9.14 18.62 1.86
N ASP A 399 -9.53 19.78 2.39
CA ASP A 399 -8.86 20.47 3.49
C ASP A 399 -9.71 20.56 4.76
N GLN A 400 -10.77 19.75 4.87
CA GLN A 400 -11.68 19.78 6.01
C GLN A 400 -11.89 18.41 6.62
N GLY A 401 -11.97 18.39 7.95
CA GLY A 401 -12.31 17.19 8.71
C GLY A 401 -11.19 16.17 8.76
N TRP A 402 -11.52 15.00 9.27
CA TRP A 402 -10.61 13.87 9.34
C TRP A 402 -10.64 13.08 8.03
N HIS A 403 -9.48 12.51 7.66
CA HIS A 403 -9.40 11.59 6.53
C HIS A 403 -8.21 10.64 6.62
N PHE A 404 -8.39 9.44 6.08
CA PHE A 404 -7.30 8.55 5.74
C PHE A 404 -6.84 8.82 4.30
N TYR A 405 -5.55 9.09 4.14
CA TYR A 405 -4.91 9.16 2.83
C TYR A 405 -3.43 8.76 2.91
N LYS A 406 -3.04 7.70 2.19
CA LYS A 406 -1.68 7.16 2.28
C LYS A 406 -0.58 8.16 1.92
N TYR A 407 -0.87 9.13 1.04
CA TYR A 407 0.11 10.14 0.63
C TYR A 407 0.31 11.25 1.66
N HIS A 408 -0.49 11.29 2.73
CA HIS A 408 -0.28 12.17 3.89
C HIS A 408 0.63 11.57 4.95
N ILE A 409 1.00 10.29 4.83
CA ILE A 409 1.90 9.63 5.77
C ILE A 409 3.34 10.13 5.53
N PRO A 410 4.03 10.70 6.54
CA PRO A 410 5.41 11.17 6.41
C PRO A 410 6.38 10.04 6.05
N TYR A 411 7.46 10.40 5.35
CA TYR A 411 8.41 9.41 4.82
C TYR A 411 9.25 8.72 5.89
N ASP A 412 9.35 9.31 7.07
CA ASP A 412 10.11 8.80 8.20
C ASP A 412 9.22 8.16 9.28
N ILE A 413 8.00 7.76 8.93
CA ILE A 413 7.03 7.14 9.85
C ILE A 413 7.55 5.87 10.57
N LEU A 414 8.54 5.19 9.99
CA LEU A 414 9.16 3.99 10.57
C LEU A 414 10.38 4.27 11.46
N LYS A 415 10.81 5.52 11.64
CA LYS A 415 11.84 5.84 12.64
C LYS A 415 11.34 5.50 14.04
N CYS A 416 12.26 5.14 14.94
CA CYS A 416 11.91 4.69 16.28
C CYS A 416 11.23 5.78 17.12
N ASP A 417 11.61 7.04 16.93
CA ASP A 417 11.07 8.22 17.60
C ASP A 417 9.86 8.85 16.90
N ALA A 418 9.52 8.40 15.69
CA ALA A 418 8.35 8.86 14.97
C ALA A 418 7.06 8.52 15.72
N MET A 419 6.13 9.47 15.78
CA MET A 419 4.77 9.24 16.24
C MET A 419 4.02 8.30 15.27
N ILE A 420 2.80 7.92 15.63
CA ILE A 420 1.86 7.21 14.75
C ILE A 420 0.61 8.06 14.50
N LEU A 421 -0.32 7.58 13.67
CA LEU A 421 -1.51 8.35 13.29
C LEU A 421 -2.40 8.59 14.50
N GLN A 422 -2.85 9.82 14.65
CA GLN A 422 -3.97 10.17 15.50
C GLN A 422 -5.24 9.66 14.82
N LEU A 423 -5.99 8.79 15.50
CA LEU A 423 -7.23 8.25 14.96
C LEU A 423 -8.34 9.31 14.91
N PRO A 424 -9.27 9.20 13.95
CA PRO A 424 -10.46 10.05 13.93
C PRO A 424 -11.32 9.82 15.19
N PRO A 425 -11.95 10.88 15.73
CA PRO A 425 -12.79 10.75 16.91
C PRO A 425 -14.05 9.93 16.61
N PRO A 426 -14.66 9.29 17.63
CA PRO A 426 -15.91 8.54 17.50
C PRO A 426 -17.06 9.33 16.85
N THR A 427 -17.02 10.66 16.95
CA THR A 427 -18.01 11.57 16.38
C THR A 427 -18.09 11.52 14.86
N GLN A 428 -17.01 11.16 14.15
CA GLN A 428 -17.06 11.01 12.67
C GLN A 428 -18.14 10.01 12.23
N TRP A 429 -18.41 8.98 13.05
CA TRP A 429 -19.46 8.00 12.79
C TRP A 429 -20.83 8.44 13.30
N THR A 430 -20.90 8.95 14.54
CA THR A 430 -22.19 9.31 15.17
C THR A 430 -22.83 10.53 14.52
N ASP A 431 -22.05 11.38 13.86
CA ASP A 431 -22.53 12.61 13.24
C ASP A 431 -22.94 12.42 11.77
N ILE A 432 -22.83 11.20 11.22
CA ILE A 432 -23.31 10.90 9.85
C ILE A 432 -24.78 11.28 9.63
N PRO A 433 -25.72 11.03 10.57
CA PRO A 433 -27.11 11.45 10.42
C PRO A 433 -27.29 12.96 10.23
N ALA A 434 -26.40 13.79 10.80
CA ALA A 434 -26.46 15.24 10.66
C ALA A 434 -26.21 15.74 9.23
N LEU A 435 -25.63 14.89 8.36
CA LEU A 435 -25.43 15.20 6.94
C LEU A 435 -26.73 15.11 6.12
N ASN A 436 -27.85 14.64 6.70
CA ASN A 436 -29.14 14.48 6.03
C ASN A 436 -29.08 13.68 4.71
N LEU A 437 -28.16 12.72 4.63
CA LEU A 437 -28.01 11.85 3.46
C LEU A 437 -29.02 10.71 3.50
N THR A 438 -29.45 10.24 2.33
CA THR A 438 -30.35 9.08 2.20
C THR A 438 -29.87 8.11 1.11
N GLY A 439 -30.39 6.88 1.13
CA GLY A 439 -30.16 5.88 0.08
C GLY A 439 -28.68 5.59 -0.18
N SER A 440 -28.27 5.63 -1.46
CA SER A 440 -26.89 5.32 -1.87
C SER A 440 -25.85 6.31 -1.34
N ALA A 441 -26.22 7.58 -1.14
CA ALA A 441 -25.31 8.59 -0.61
C ALA A 441 -24.98 8.32 0.87
N LEU A 442 -26.00 7.99 1.67
CA LEU A 442 -25.81 7.59 3.07
C LEU A 442 -24.96 6.32 3.18
N ARG A 443 -25.25 5.32 2.35
CA ARG A 443 -24.47 4.07 2.30
C ARG A 443 -23.01 4.36 1.97
N GLY A 444 -22.74 5.12 0.91
CA GLY A 444 -21.39 5.50 0.51
C GLY A 444 -20.64 6.21 1.64
N LYS A 445 -21.29 7.18 2.29
CA LYS A 445 -20.70 7.92 3.42
C LYS A 445 -20.37 7.03 4.62
N ARG A 446 -21.25 6.09 4.98
CA ARG A 446 -20.96 5.10 6.05
C ARG A 446 -19.73 4.26 5.71
N HIS A 447 -19.59 3.81 4.47
CA HIS A 447 -18.41 3.04 4.06
C HIS A 447 -17.14 3.90 4.00
N GLU A 448 -17.23 5.18 3.63
CA GLU A 448 -16.09 6.10 3.69
C GLU A 448 -15.59 6.30 5.12
N VAL A 449 -16.48 6.58 6.08
CA VAL A 449 -16.10 6.76 7.49
C VAL A 449 -15.60 5.44 8.10
N TRP A 450 -16.21 4.31 7.74
CA TRP A 450 -15.70 3.00 8.15
C TRP A 450 -14.28 2.77 7.63
N ALA A 451 -14.02 3.06 6.34
CA ALA A 451 -12.70 2.90 5.75
C ALA A 451 -11.68 3.85 6.39
N GLU A 452 -12.05 5.11 6.60
CA GLU A 452 -11.22 6.10 7.29
C GLU A 452 -10.69 5.58 8.64
N CYS A 453 -11.60 5.13 9.52
CA CYS A 453 -11.26 4.69 10.86
C CYS A 453 -10.57 3.33 10.87
N THR A 454 -11.03 2.40 10.03
CA THR A 454 -10.46 1.04 9.93
C THR A 454 -9.05 1.06 9.36
N LEU A 455 -8.81 1.80 8.27
CA LEU A 455 -7.50 1.88 7.63
C LEU A 455 -6.48 2.61 8.52
N GLY A 456 -6.91 3.66 9.25
CA GLY A 456 -6.08 4.31 10.27
C GLY A 456 -5.61 3.34 11.36
N LYS A 457 -6.52 2.51 11.88
CA LYS A 457 -6.21 1.48 12.88
C LYS A 457 -5.26 0.40 12.36
N ILE A 458 -5.55 -0.16 11.18
CA ILE A 458 -4.69 -1.18 10.55
C ILE A 458 -3.29 -0.62 10.31
N MET A 459 -3.19 0.62 9.83
CA MET A 459 -1.90 1.26 9.58
C MET A 459 -1.11 1.51 10.87
N ASN A 460 -1.77 1.96 11.95
CA ASN A 460 -1.12 2.08 13.26
C ASN A 460 -0.62 0.73 13.78
N GLN A 461 -1.40 -0.34 13.64
CA GLN A 461 -0.95 -1.69 13.98
C GLN A 461 0.27 -2.11 13.14
N ALA A 462 0.28 -1.79 11.84
CA ALA A 462 1.41 -2.09 10.96
C ALA A 462 2.67 -1.31 11.38
N PHE A 463 2.54 -0.03 11.73
CA PHE A 463 3.66 0.78 12.21
C PHE A 463 4.24 0.25 13.51
N LEU A 464 3.39 -0.08 14.49
CA LEU A 464 3.82 -0.64 15.77
C LEU A 464 4.55 -1.98 15.57
N THR A 465 3.97 -2.88 14.78
CA THR A 465 4.57 -4.21 14.49
C THR A 465 5.91 -4.08 13.76
N THR A 466 6.01 -3.11 12.84
CA THR A 466 7.26 -2.87 12.09
C THR A 466 8.32 -2.26 13.00
N LYS A 467 7.97 -1.26 13.80
CA LYS A 467 8.88 -0.61 14.75
C LYS A 467 9.38 -1.57 15.82
N GLU A 468 8.56 -2.51 16.28
CA GLU A 468 8.98 -3.56 17.21
C GLU A 468 10.18 -4.37 16.69
N ARG A 469 10.24 -4.63 15.38
CA ARG A 469 11.39 -5.32 14.75
C ARG A 469 12.57 -4.41 14.46
N LEU A 470 12.31 -3.15 14.11
CA LEU A 470 13.35 -2.19 13.71
C LEU A 470 14.03 -1.48 14.89
N CYS A 471 13.37 -1.41 16.04
CA CYS A 471 13.75 -0.54 17.15
C CYS A 471 13.94 -1.32 18.45
N PRO A 472 15.05 -2.07 18.59
CA PRO A 472 15.29 -2.94 19.75
C PRO A 472 15.46 -2.17 21.07
N LEU A 473 15.75 -0.86 21.00
CA LEU A 473 15.90 0.02 22.16
C LEU A 473 14.58 0.71 22.55
N GLY A 474 13.46 0.32 21.93
CA GLY A 474 12.15 0.93 22.13
C GLY A 474 11.74 1.86 20.99
N TYR A 475 10.44 2.13 20.90
CA TYR A 475 9.83 2.93 19.86
C TYR A 475 8.66 3.75 20.39
N ASN A 476 8.38 4.88 19.73
CA ASN A 476 7.33 5.80 20.05
C ASN A 476 5.97 5.26 19.58
N THR A 477 5.04 5.15 20.53
CA THR A 477 3.67 4.66 20.35
C THR A 477 2.63 5.79 20.39
N HIS A 478 3.06 7.04 20.55
CA HIS A 478 2.16 8.19 20.67
C HIS A 478 1.43 8.48 19.35
N GLN A 479 0.10 8.57 19.42
CA GLN A 479 -0.79 8.87 18.30
C GLN A 479 -0.88 10.38 18.05
N GLY A 480 0.23 10.99 17.62
CA GLY A 480 0.37 12.44 17.51
C GLY A 480 0.36 13.01 16.08
N ILE A 481 0.20 12.18 15.03
CA ILE A 481 0.17 12.64 13.63
C ILE A 481 -1.30 12.86 13.22
N PRO A 482 -1.79 14.10 13.12
CA PRO A 482 -3.20 14.35 12.88
C PRO A 482 -3.62 13.89 11.49
N MET A 483 -4.72 13.15 11.42
CA MET A 483 -5.35 12.73 10.15
C MET A 483 -6.29 13.81 9.57
N ASN A 484 -6.45 14.95 10.25
CA ASN A 484 -7.28 16.07 9.80
C ASN A 484 -6.49 17.21 9.12
N GLU A 485 -5.19 17.01 8.89
CA GLU A 485 -4.36 18.00 8.23
C GLU A 485 -4.53 17.95 6.70
N PRO A 486 -4.62 19.13 6.04
CA PRO A 486 -4.85 19.22 4.60
C PRO A 486 -3.65 18.70 3.79
N HIS A 487 -2.46 18.67 4.40
CA HIS A 487 -1.21 18.33 3.75
C HIS A 487 -0.38 17.41 4.63
N LYS A 488 0.43 16.56 3.97
CA LYS A 488 1.45 15.74 4.62
C LYS A 488 2.38 16.61 5.48
N ARG A 489 2.67 16.16 6.70
CA ARG A 489 3.75 16.74 7.53
C ARG A 489 5.13 16.49 6.92
N ASP A 490 6.04 17.41 7.13
CA ASP A 490 7.44 17.22 6.74
C ASP A 490 8.11 16.01 7.41
N THR A 491 7.73 15.72 8.65
CA THR A 491 8.21 14.59 9.45
C THR A 491 7.13 14.00 10.35
N ALA A 492 7.25 12.71 10.66
CA ALA A 492 6.48 12.02 11.70
C ALA A 492 7.05 12.23 13.12
N LEU A 493 8.20 12.88 13.25
CA LEU A 493 8.83 13.20 14.53
C LEU A 493 8.02 14.27 15.30
N PRO A 494 8.10 14.31 16.65
CA PRO A 494 7.52 15.38 17.43
C PRO A 494 7.94 16.77 16.93
N GLY A 495 6.98 17.68 16.80
CA GLY A 495 7.24 19.05 16.33
C GLY A 495 7.31 19.22 14.80
N GLY A 496 7.14 18.16 14.00
CA GLY A 496 6.95 18.30 12.55
C GLY A 496 5.78 19.23 12.24
N VAL A 497 5.73 19.84 11.06
CA VAL A 497 4.66 20.77 10.67
C VAL A 497 4.05 20.37 9.33
N PRO A 498 2.76 20.67 9.08
CA PRO A 498 2.17 20.49 7.76
C PRO A 498 2.99 21.25 6.71
N LYS A 499 3.31 20.61 5.58
CA LYS A 499 3.93 21.32 4.47
C LYS A 499 2.96 22.37 3.95
N VAL A 500 3.28 23.64 4.16
CA VAL A 500 2.54 24.75 3.55
C VAL A 500 2.80 24.69 2.05
N LYS A 501 1.75 24.71 1.22
CA LYS A 501 1.92 25.02 -0.21
C LYS A 501 2.48 26.44 -0.30
N THR A 502 3.79 26.59 -0.41
CA THR A 502 4.36 27.79 -1.02
C THR A 502 3.77 27.85 -2.42
N ARG A 503 2.83 28.78 -2.65
CA ARG A 503 2.43 29.16 -4.01
C ARG A 503 3.70 29.65 -4.70
N LEU A 504 4.28 28.80 -5.54
CA LEU A 504 5.22 29.23 -6.58
C LEU A 504 4.40 29.64 -7.80
#